data_AF-A0AB39L0W1-F1
#
_entry.id   AF-A0AB39L0W1-F1
#
_cell.length_a   1.000
_cell.length_b   1.000
_cell.length_c   1.000
_cell.angle_alpha   90.00
_cell.angle_beta   90.00
_cell.angle_gamma   90.00
#
_symmetry.space_group_name_H-M   'P 1'
#
loop_
_entity.id
_entity.type
_entity.pdbx_description
1 polymer ?
#
loop_
_entity_poly.entity_id
_entity_poly.type
_entity_poly.pdbx_seq_one_letter_code
_entity_poly.pdbx_strand_id
1 'polypeptide(L)'
;MENKVAAAAALGVLLLMTGCAAGPSPAEQSASASAQAEQVFRELWHKQFPDGNQDSGVALAKSVCDSYRAGTSLRDEAAYLMATMKVSAGDAGSIIGLATSAYCPEYNARH
;
A
#
# COMPACT_ATOMS: atom_id res chain seq x y z
N MET A 1 35.39 38.27 16.79
CA MET A 1 34.72 37.26 15.94
C MET A 1 33.23 37.58 15.98
N GLU A 2 32.65 38.49 15.18
CA GLU A 2 32.91 38.80 13.75
C GLU A 2 32.89 37.54 12.87
N ASN A 3 32.29 37.43 11.66
CA ASN A 3 31.54 38.28 10.70
C ASN A 3 30.81 37.31 9.69
N LYS A 4 29.80 37.62 8.85
CA LYS A 4 28.94 38.81 8.56
C LYS A 4 27.63 38.38 7.81
N VAL A 5 26.82 39.35 7.37
CA VAL A 5 25.53 39.28 6.62
C VAL A 5 25.67 38.93 5.12
N ALA A 6 24.74 38.14 4.55
CA ALA A 6 24.14 38.24 3.18
C ALA A 6 23.20 37.04 2.94
N ALA A 7 21.90 37.11 2.61
CA ALA A 7 21.19 37.87 1.56
C ALA A 7 21.53 37.41 0.12
N ALA A 8 20.75 36.44 -0.38
CA ALA A 8 20.70 36.06 -1.80
C ALA A 8 19.25 35.76 -2.23
N ALA A 9 18.38 36.77 -2.15
CA ALA A 9 17.07 36.75 -2.77
C ALA A 9 17.18 37.30 -4.20
N ALA A 10 17.07 36.43 -5.20
CA ALA A 10 16.88 36.77 -6.61
C ALA A 10 16.17 35.59 -7.29
N LEU A 11 14.86 35.64 -7.54
CA LEU A 11 14.11 36.43 -8.54
C LEU A 11 13.83 35.58 -9.80
N GLY A 12 12.54 35.35 -10.06
CA GLY A 12 12.01 34.36 -10.99
C GLY A 12 11.23 33.29 -10.21
N VAL A 13 9.91 33.35 -10.08
CA VAL A 13 8.92 33.88 -11.03
C VAL A 13 8.05 34.97 -10.41
N LEU A 14 8.05 36.15 -11.04
CA LEU A 14 6.97 37.11 -10.88
C LEU A 14 5.94 36.82 -11.97
N LEU A 15 4.79 36.21 -11.63
CA LEU A 15 3.47 36.45 -12.26
C LEU A 15 2.39 35.46 -11.76
N LEU A 16 1.26 36.05 -11.36
CA LEU A 16 -0.12 35.54 -11.39
C LEU A 16 -0.64 34.61 -10.28
N MET A 17 -1.64 35.18 -9.59
CA MET A 17 -2.75 34.54 -8.87
C MET A 17 -2.48 33.87 -7.52
N THR A 18 -2.59 34.71 -6.49
CA THR A 18 -3.41 34.49 -5.28
C THR A 18 -4.17 33.16 -5.23
N GLY A 19 -3.61 32.19 -4.51
CA GLY A 19 -4.30 30.93 -4.19
C GLY A 19 -3.53 30.16 -3.14
N CYS A 20 -4.05 30.13 -1.90
CA CYS A 20 -3.65 29.14 -0.91
C CYS A 20 -4.15 27.76 -1.34
N ALA A 21 -3.44 27.13 -2.28
CA ALA A 21 -3.52 25.69 -2.48
C ALA A 21 -2.52 25.06 -1.51
N ALA A 22 -3.03 24.48 -0.42
CA ALA A 22 -2.23 23.59 0.40
C ALA A 22 -1.66 22.49 -0.51
N GLY A 23 -0.34 22.32 -0.52
CA GLY A 23 0.22 21.08 -1.03
C GLY A 23 -0.38 19.94 -0.21
N PRO A 24 -0.89 18.86 -0.83
CA PRO A 24 -1.59 17.81 -0.12
C PRO A 24 -0.71 17.32 1.03
N SER A 25 -1.26 17.31 2.24
CA SER A 25 -0.50 16.91 3.43
C SER A 25 0.08 15.51 3.22
N PRO A 26 1.19 15.14 3.88
CA PRO A 26 1.72 13.77 3.79
C PRO A 26 0.64 12.70 4.07
N ALA A 27 -0.32 13.00 4.96
CA ALA A 27 -1.49 12.17 5.23
C ALA A 27 -2.44 11.99 4.03
N GLU A 28 -2.67 13.03 3.21
CA GLU A 28 -3.51 12.97 2.01
C GLU A 28 -2.83 12.18 0.88
N GLN A 29 -1.51 12.31 0.76
CA GLN A 29 -0.71 11.49 -0.17
C GLN A 29 -0.72 10.00 0.24
N SER A 30 -0.54 9.69 1.52
CA SER A 30 -0.66 8.32 2.02
C SER A 30 -2.08 7.75 1.87
N ALA A 31 -3.12 8.54 2.14
CA ALA A 31 -4.51 8.13 1.93
C ALA A 31 -4.78 7.78 0.46
N SER A 32 -4.36 8.65 -0.48
CA SER A 32 -4.54 8.43 -1.92
C SER A 32 -3.77 7.20 -2.44
N ALA A 33 -2.56 6.96 -1.93
CA ALA A 33 -1.79 5.74 -2.25
C ALA A 33 -2.49 4.48 -1.72
N SER A 34 -3.01 4.51 -0.49
CA SER A 34 -3.73 3.36 0.08
C SER A 34 -5.05 3.06 -0.65
N ALA A 35 -5.76 4.08 -1.14
CA ALA A 35 -6.97 3.91 -1.93
C ALA A 35 -6.68 3.27 -3.31
N GLN A 36 -5.59 3.66 -3.97
CA GLN A 36 -5.17 3.03 -5.23
C GLN A 36 -4.73 1.57 -5.03
N ALA A 37 -3.93 1.29 -4.00
CA ALA A 37 -3.57 -0.08 -3.63
C ALA A 37 -4.80 -0.95 -3.38
N GLU A 38 -5.79 -0.42 -2.66
CA GLU A 38 -7.03 -1.13 -2.37
C GLU A 38 -7.88 -1.38 -3.63
N GLN A 39 -7.97 -0.43 -4.56
CA GLN A 39 -8.64 -0.65 -5.84
C GLN A 39 -7.93 -1.71 -6.70
N VAL A 40 -6.61 -1.62 -6.85
CA VAL A 40 -5.80 -2.59 -7.60
C VAL A 40 -5.94 -4.00 -7.02
N PHE A 41 -5.93 -4.12 -5.69
CA PHE A 41 -6.21 -5.39 -5.02
C PHE A 41 -7.62 -5.92 -5.34
N ARG A 42 -8.67 -5.08 -5.25
CA ARG A 42 -10.05 -5.50 -5.53
C ARG A 42 -10.21 -6.00 -6.97
N GLU A 43 -9.57 -5.35 -7.94
CA GLU A 43 -9.57 -5.80 -9.35
C GLU A 43 -8.85 -7.15 -9.54
N LEU A 44 -7.70 -7.35 -8.90
CA LEU A 44 -6.93 -8.60 -8.98
C LEU A 44 -7.62 -9.74 -8.23
N TRP A 45 -8.18 -9.46 -7.05
CA TRP A 45 -8.98 -10.40 -6.27
C TRP A 45 -10.21 -10.86 -7.05
N HIS A 46 -10.97 -9.95 -7.67
CA HIS A 46 -12.16 -10.31 -8.44
C HIS A 46 -11.82 -11.13 -9.71
N LYS A 47 -10.64 -10.93 -10.31
CA LYS A 47 -10.16 -11.78 -11.41
C LYS A 47 -9.83 -13.21 -10.96
N GLN A 48 -9.30 -13.38 -9.75
CA GLN A 48 -8.95 -14.70 -9.19
C GLN A 48 -10.17 -15.40 -8.54
N PHE A 49 -11.06 -14.62 -7.91
CA PHE A 49 -12.25 -15.07 -7.17
C PHE A 49 -13.46 -14.24 -7.60
N PRO A 50 -14.10 -14.56 -8.75
CA PRO A 50 -15.22 -13.77 -9.27
C PRO A 50 -16.41 -13.73 -8.31
N ASP A 51 -16.70 -14.85 -7.63
CA ASP A 51 -17.75 -14.97 -6.61
C ASP A 51 -17.29 -14.54 -5.19
N GLY A 52 -16.05 -14.10 -5.03
CA GLY A 52 -15.46 -13.76 -3.74
C GLY A 52 -15.85 -12.35 -3.25
N ASN A 53 -16.26 -12.24 -1.98
CA ASN A 53 -16.59 -10.94 -1.38
C ASN A 53 -15.35 -10.03 -1.32
N GLN A 54 -15.40 -8.88 -2.01
CA GLN A 54 -14.26 -7.97 -2.14
C GLN A 54 -13.81 -7.37 -0.80
N ASP A 55 -14.74 -7.00 0.09
CA ASP A 55 -14.39 -6.41 1.39
C ASP A 55 -13.73 -7.42 2.32
N SER A 56 -14.11 -8.70 2.23
CA SER A 56 -13.42 -9.80 2.92
C SER A 56 -12.00 -10.00 2.37
N GLY A 57 -11.80 -9.90 1.05
CA GLY A 57 -10.47 -9.94 0.44
C GLY A 57 -9.58 -8.79 0.91
N VAL A 58 -10.11 -7.56 1.00
CA VAL A 58 -9.37 -6.39 1.50
C VAL A 58 -9.00 -6.51 2.97
N ALA A 59 -9.91 -6.98 3.81
CA ALA A 59 -9.62 -7.23 5.22
C ALA A 59 -8.54 -8.31 5.38
N LEU A 60 -8.60 -9.37 4.57
CA LEU A 60 -7.58 -10.41 4.52
C LEU A 60 -6.22 -9.87 4.09
N ALA A 61 -6.17 -9.04 3.04
CA ALA A 61 -4.92 -8.49 2.54
C ALA A 61 -4.19 -7.62 3.57
N LYS A 62 -4.95 -6.82 4.33
CA LYS A 62 -4.42 -6.06 5.49
C LYS A 62 -3.91 -7.01 6.58
N SER A 63 -4.67 -8.07 6.91
CA SER A 63 -4.25 -9.09 7.88
C SER A 63 -2.95 -9.81 7.47
N VAL A 64 -2.78 -10.17 6.20
CA VAL A 64 -1.55 -10.81 5.68
C VAL A 64 -0.34 -9.90 5.90
N CYS A 65 -0.49 -8.59 5.65
CA CYS A 65 0.58 -7.62 5.89
C CYS A 65 0.88 -7.40 7.38
N ASP A 66 -0.14 -7.39 8.25
CA ASP A 66 0.07 -7.35 9.70
C ASP A 66 0.76 -8.63 10.22
N SER A 67 0.40 -9.81 9.70
CA SER A 67 1.11 -11.07 9.94
C SER A 67 2.59 -10.99 9.58
N TYR A 68 2.94 -10.49 8.40
CA TYR A 68 4.36 -10.35 8.01
C TYR A 68 5.11 -9.33 8.88
N ARG A 69 4.46 -8.24 9.28
CA ARG A 69 5.03 -7.25 10.22
C ARG A 69 5.24 -7.85 11.61
N ALA A 70 4.43 -8.81 12.03
CA ALA A 70 4.62 -9.59 13.26
C ALA A 70 5.68 -10.70 13.14
N GLY A 71 6.22 -10.95 11.93
CA GLY A 71 7.25 -11.97 11.67
C GLY A 71 6.72 -13.34 11.27
N THR A 72 5.43 -13.47 10.93
CA THR A 72 4.84 -14.71 10.39
C THR A 72 5.54 -15.11 9.09
N SER A 73 5.80 -16.41 8.89
CA SER A 73 6.39 -16.91 7.64
C SER A 73 5.32 -17.12 6.57
N LEU A 74 5.70 -16.99 5.29
CA LEU A 74 4.78 -17.23 4.16
C LEU A 74 4.14 -18.63 4.23
N ARG A 75 4.89 -19.63 4.70
CA ARG A 75 4.39 -21.00 4.83
C ARG A 75 3.26 -21.11 5.86
N ASP A 76 3.39 -20.41 6.98
CA ASP A 76 2.42 -20.47 8.06
C ASP A 76 1.17 -19.64 7.72
N GLU A 77 1.35 -18.49 7.06
CA GLU A 77 0.25 -17.69 6.49
C GLU A 77 -0.50 -18.47 5.39
N ALA A 78 0.21 -19.12 4.46
CA ALA A 78 -0.41 -19.95 3.43
C ALA A 78 -1.17 -21.14 4.02
N ALA A 79 -0.62 -21.80 5.05
CA ALA A 79 -1.31 -22.86 5.78
C ALA A 79 -2.59 -22.36 6.47
N TYR A 80 -2.56 -21.16 7.05
CA TYR A 80 -3.74 -20.50 7.62
C TYR A 80 -4.82 -20.20 6.58
N LEU A 81 -4.44 -19.66 5.40
CA LEU A 81 -5.36 -19.40 4.30
C LEU A 81 -6.01 -20.68 3.77
N MET A 82 -5.22 -21.74 3.56
CA MET A 82 -5.74 -23.05 3.15
C MET A 82 -6.72 -23.64 4.18
N ALA A 83 -6.39 -23.53 5.48
CA ALA A 83 -7.24 -24.04 6.56
C ALA A 83 -8.56 -23.26 6.67
N THR A 84 -8.50 -21.93 6.53
CA THR A 84 -9.63 -21.00 6.77
C THR A 84 -10.55 -20.87 5.57
N MET A 85 -10.00 -20.69 4.37
CA MET A 85 -10.77 -20.43 3.15
C MET A 85 -10.95 -21.66 2.25
N LYS A 86 -10.36 -22.81 2.61
CA LYS A 86 -10.39 -24.06 1.82
C LYS A 86 -9.83 -23.93 0.40
N VAL A 87 -8.95 -22.93 0.19
CA VAL A 87 -8.25 -22.70 -1.08
C VAL A 87 -7.04 -23.64 -1.24
N SER A 88 -6.56 -23.80 -2.47
CA SER A 88 -5.34 -24.58 -2.72
C SER A 88 -4.09 -23.83 -2.23
N ALA A 89 -2.95 -24.53 -2.13
CA ALA A 89 -1.67 -23.90 -1.81
C ALA A 89 -1.23 -22.88 -2.87
N GLY A 90 -1.58 -23.11 -4.15
CA GLY A 90 -1.32 -22.17 -5.23
C GLY A 90 -2.14 -20.89 -5.08
N ASP A 91 -3.45 -21.04 -4.84
CA ASP A 91 -4.35 -19.91 -4.59
C ASP A 91 -3.95 -19.11 -3.34
N ALA A 92 -3.58 -19.79 -2.25
CA ALA A 92 -3.08 -19.13 -1.04
C ALA A 92 -1.81 -18.30 -1.34
N GLY A 93 -0.88 -18.85 -2.13
CA GLY A 93 0.31 -18.13 -2.60
C GLY A 93 -0.03 -16.92 -3.48
N SER A 94 -0.99 -17.05 -4.40
CA SER A 94 -1.49 -15.93 -5.22
C SER A 94 -2.14 -14.86 -4.36
N ILE A 95 -2.99 -15.22 -3.38
CA ILE A 95 -3.63 -14.28 -2.45
C ILE A 95 -2.59 -13.50 -1.65
N ILE A 96 -1.58 -14.20 -1.12
CA ILE A 96 -0.46 -13.59 -0.40
C ILE A 96 0.28 -12.62 -1.31
N GLY A 97 0.70 -13.04 -2.51
CA GLY A 97 1.43 -12.19 -3.45
C GLY A 97 0.64 -10.96 -3.90
N LEU A 98 -0.68 -11.09 -4.08
CA LEU A 98 -1.58 -9.98 -4.40
C LEU A 98 -1.73 -9.01 -3.22
N ALA A 99 -1.86 -9.54 -2.00
CA ALA A 99 -1.94 -8.75 -0.77
C ALA A 99 -0.64 -7.97 -0.50
N THR A 100 0.52 -8.64 -0.59
CA THR A 100 1.84 -8.00 -0.40
C THR A 100 2.15 -7.00 -1.50
N SER A 101 1.81 -7.28 -2.76
CA SER A 101 1.98 -6.33 -3.86
C SER A 101 1.19 -5.04 -3.68
N ALA A 102 0.02 -5.10 -3.04
CA ALA A 102 -0.84 -3.94 -2.84
C ALA A 102 -0.54 -3.20 -1.52
N TYR A 103 -0.49 -3.90 -0.39
CA TYR A 103 -0.55 -3.27 0.94
C TYR A 103 0.80 -3.22 1.69
N CYS A 104 1.76 -4.05 1.32
CA CYS A 104 3.07 -4.10 1.99
C CYS A 104 4.19 -4.53 1.01
N PRO A 105 4.47 -3.70 -0.02
CA PRO A 105 5.38 -4.04 -1.11
C PRO A 105 6.82 -4.31 -0.65
N GLU A 106 7.22 -3.83 0.52
CA GLU A 106 8.51 -4.14 1.15
C GLU A 106 8.70 -5.63 1.51
N TYR A 107 7.61 -6.40 1.66
CA TYR A 107 7.67 -7.87 1.83
C TYR A 107 7.51 -8.63 0.51
N ASN A 108 6.95 -8.00 -0.52
CA ASN A 108 6.69 -8.61 -1.83
C ASN A 108 7.95 -9.11 -2.55
N ALA A 109 9.13 -8.55 -2.20
CA ALA A 109 10.43 -8.97 -2.74
C ALA A 109 11.08 -10.16 -2.01
N ARG A 110 10.39 -10.78 -1.04
CA ARG A 110 10.86 -11.95 -0.26
C ARG A 110 10.13 -13.25 -0.59
N HIS A 111 9.41 -13.29 -1.72
CA HIS A 111 8.53 -14.39 -2.13
C HIS A 111 8.95 -14.93 -3.50
#